data_AF-A0A7V3HPF2-F1
#
_entry.id   AF-A0A7V3HPF2-F1
#
_cell.length_a   1.000
_cell.length_b   1.000
_cell.length_c   1.000
_cell.angle_alpha   90.00
_cell.angle_beta   90.00
_cell.angle_gamma   90.00
#
_symmetry.space_group_name_H-M   'P 1'
#
loop_
_entity.id
_entity.type
_entity.pdbx_description
1 polymer ?
#
loop_
_entity_poly.entity_id
_entity_poly.type
_entity_poly.pdbx_seq_one_letter_code
_entity_poly.pdbx_strand_id
1 'polypeptide(L)'
;MVKDEFIYQKEGPEPILRAFLHVLEGILAKKGFQKTFERLDPEGSDSYVFEKNNNMVSVTLNQRGPETAEITIASGVPMTETITEAVDALIEGIRIILKPAV
;
A
#
# COMPACT_ATOMS: atom_id res chain seq x y z
N MET A 1 25.36 8.59 -6.44
CA MET A 1 24.07 9.25 -6.75
C MET A 1 23.07 8.75 -5.72
N VAL A 2 22.62 9.62 -4.82
CA VAL A 2 21.51 9.30 -3.92
C VAL A 2 20.29 9.18 -4.85
N LYS A 3 19.75 7.97 -5.01
CA LYS A 3 18.44 7.83 -5.67
C LYS A 3 17.46 8.53 -4.73
N ASP A 4 16.72 9.52 -5.21
CA ASP A 4 15.66 10.14 -4.43
C ASP A 4 14.68 9.03 -4.03
N GLU A 5 14.68 8.68 -2.74
CA GLU A 5 13.81 7.66 -2.19
C GLU A 5 12.52 8.35 -1.75
N PHE A 6 11.42 8.00 -2.41
CA PHE A 6 10.11 8.52 -2.08
C PHE A 6 9.49 7.63 -1.01
N ILE A 7 9.29 8.20 0.18
CA ILE A 7 8.72 7.48 1.33
C ILE A 7 7.35 8.06 1.66
N TYR A 8 6.34 7.21 1.69
CA TYR A 8 5.02 7.50 2.24
C TYR A 8 4.80 6.66 3.50
N GLN A 9 4.31 7.27 4.56
CA GLN A 9 4.01 6.59 5.82
C GLN A 9 2.63 6.98 6.34
N LYS A 10 1.90 5.99 6.85
CA LYS A 10 0.59 6.21 7.47
C LYS A 10 0.32 5.21 8.58
N GLU A 11 -0.07 5.72 9.73
CA GLU A 11 -0.61 4.94 10.84
C GLU A 11 -2.15 4.97 10.82
N GLY A 12 -2.79 3.88 11.26
CA GLY A 12 -4.24 3.78 11.37
C GLY A 12 -4.70 2.37 11.75
N PRO A 13 -6.02 2.14 11.75
CA PRO A 13 -6.58 0.83 12.04
C PRO A 13 -6.05 -0.23 11.06
N GLU A 14 -5.57 -1.35 11.57
CA GLU A 14 -4.97 -2.41 10.75
C GLU A 14 -5.89 -2.86 9.60
N PRO A 15 -7.19 -3.13 9.81
CA PRO A 15 -8.06 -3.55 8.71
C PRO A 15 -8.14 -2.53 7.56
N ILE A 16 -8.08 -1.23 7.90
CA ILE A 16 -8.10 -0.15 6.92
C ILE A 16 -6.79 -0.08 6.15
N LEU A 17 -5.65 -0.23 6.82
CA LEU A 17 -4.34 -0.24 6.16
C LEU A 17 -4.14 -1.49 5.28
N ARG A 18 -4.66 -2.64 5.69
CA ARG A 18 -4.69 -3.85 4.84
C ARG A 18 -5.59 -3.67 3.62
N ALA A 19 -6.78 -3.08 3.79
CA ALA A 19 -7.65 -2.76 2.66
C ALA A 19 -6.97 -1.78 1.69
N PHE A 20 -6.33 -0.74 2.21
CA PHE A 20 -5.55 0.20 1.40
C PHE A 20 -4.42 -0.50 0.64
N LEU A 21 -3.67 -1.41 1.27
CA LEU A 21 -2.63 -2.20 0.63
C LEU A 21 -3.18 -3.01 -0.56
N HIS A 22 -4.32 -3.67 -0.41
CA HIS A 22 -4.95 -4.42 -1.51
C HIS A 22 -5.36 -3.52 -2.68
N VAL A 23 -5.91 -2.33 -2.40
CA VAL A 23 -6.22 -1.35 -3.44
C VAL A 23 -4.94 -0.89 -4.14
N LEU A 24 -3.90 -0.57 -3.37
CA LEU A 24 -2.59 -0.16 -3.90
C LEU A 24 -1.97 -1.24 -4.80
N GLU A 25 -2.02 -2.51 -4.40
CA GLU A 25 -1.58 -3.64 -5.21
C GLU A 25 -2.30 -3.68 -6.57
N GLY A 26 -3.61 -3.47 -6.57
CA GLY A 26 -4.40 -3.37 -7.82
C GLY A 26 -3.99 -2.20 -8.71
N ILE A 27 -3.76 -1.02 -8.13
CA ILE A 27 -3.29 0.16 -8.88
C ILE A 27 -1.87 -0.05 -9.43
N LEU A 28 -0.97 -0.64 -8.63
CA LEU A 28 0.38 -0.99 -9.06
C LEU A 28 0.37 -1.98 -10.22
N ALA A 29 -0.47 -3.03 -10.14
CA ALA A 29 -0.65 -4.00 -11.22
C ALA A 29 -1.18 -3.34 -12.51
N LYS A 30 -2.18 -2.45 -12.40
CA LYS A 30 -2.68 -1.65 -13.54
C LYS A 30 -1.60 -0.77 -14.17
N LYS A 31 -0.66 -0.25 -13.36
CA LYS A 31 0.50 0.52 -13.83
C LYS A 31 1.66 -0.37 -14.31
N GLY A 32 1.50 -1.70 -14.30
CA GLY A 32 2.46 -2.67 -14.83
C GLY A 32 3.57 -3.07 -13.87
N PHE A 33 3.41 -2.82 -12.57
CA PHE A 33 4.26 -3.42 -11.55
C PHE A 33 3.79 -4.85 -11.26
N GLN A 34 4.73 -5.74 -10.98
CA GLN A 34 4.47 -7.12 -10.60
C GLN A 34 4.96 -7.36 -9.19
N LYS A 35 4.15 -8.03 -8.36
CA LYS A 35 4.59 -8.46 -7.02
C LYS A 35 5.63 -9.57 -7.18
N THR A 36 6.85 -9.31 -6.75
CA THR A 36 7.98 -10.25 -6.84
C THR A 36 8.37 -10.86 -5.51
N PHE A 37 7.97 -10.24 -4.41
CA PHE A 37 8.21 -10.73 -3.06
C PHE A 37 7.02 -10.45 -2.14
N GLU A 38 6.70 -11.42 -1.30
CA GLU A 38 5.75 -11.30 -0.20
C GLU A 38 6.26 -12.13 0.98
N ARG A 39 6.30 -11.50 2.16
CA ARG A 39 6.57 -12.15 3.44
C ARG A 39 5.53 -11.69 4.43
N LEU A 40 4.78 -12.65 4.96
CA LEU A 40 3.86 -12.44 6.07
C LEU A 40 4.57 -12.88 7.34
N ASP A 41 4.69 -11.98 8.31
CA ASP A 41 5.37 -12.25 9.58
C ASP A 41 4.39 -12.04 10.73
N PRO A 42 3.85 -13.12 11.33
CA PRO A 42 2.86 -13.00 12.40
C PRO A 42 3.44 -12.35 13.67
N GLU A 43 4.77 -12.36 13.83
CA GLU A 43 5.47 -11.79 14.98
C GLU A 43 6.18 -10.47 14.62
N GLY A 44 6.05 -10.01 13.38
CA GLY A 44 6.85 -8.92 12.84
C GLY A 44 6.16 -8.14 11.73
N SER A 45 6.97 -7.69 10.78
CA SER A 45 6.55 -6.82 9.68
C SER A 45 6.22 -7.62 8.45
N ASP A 46 4.99 -7.47 7.95
CA ASP A 46 4.65 -7.93 6.61
C ASP A 46 5.41 -7.07 5.60
N SER A 47 5.95 -7.69 4.55
CA SER A 47 6.79 -7.04 3.56
C SER A 47 6.42 -7.49 2.15
N TYR A 48 6.25 -6.52 1.25
CA TYR A 48 5.83 -6.72 -0.13
C TYR A 48 6.76 -5.94 -1.05
N VAL A 49 7.17 -6.53 -2.17
CA VAL A 49 7.97 -5.84 -3.19
C VAL A 49 7.29 -5.96 -4.54
N PHE A 50 7.19 -4.82 -5.22
CA PHE A 50 6.64 -4.70 -6.55
C PHE A 50 7.68 -4.11 -7.49
N GLU A 51 7.90 -4.75 -8.63
CA GLU A 51 8.93 -4.35 -9.59
C GLU A 51 8.34 -4.06 -10.96
N LYS A 52 8.92 -3.06 -11.64
CA LYS A 52 8.64 -2.73 -13.04
C LYS A 52 9.91 -2.20 -13.68
N ASN A 53 10.48 -2.95 -14.61
CA ASN A 53 11.79 -2.64 -15.19
C ASN A 53 12.84 -2.49 -14.07
N ASN A 54 13.49 -1.33 -13.97
CA ASN A 54 14.47 -1.02 -12.93
C ASN A 54 13.87 -0.27 -11.72
N ASN A 55 12.55 -0.12 -11.67
CA ASN A 55 11.85 0.55 -10.57
C ASN A 55 11.32 -0.48 -9.58
N MET A 56 11.45 -0.14 -8.31
CA MET A 56 11.00 -0.95 -7.19
C MET A 56 10.11 -0.10 -6.30
N VAL A 57 9.05 -0.72 -5.80
CA VAL A 57 8.20 -0.22 -4.72
C VAL A 57 8.22 -1.29 -3.63
N SER A 58 8.72 -0.95 -2.45
CA SER A 58 8.61 -1.80 -1.27
C SER A 58 7.52 -1.27 -0.36
N VAL A 59 6.73 -2.18 0.19
CA VAL A 59 5.68 -1.87 1.16
C VAL A 59 5.91 -2.71 2.41
N THR A 60 5.95 -2.05 3.55
CA THR A 60 6.06 -2.70 4.85
C THR A 60 4.82 -2.35 5.67
N LEU A 61 4.19 -3.35 6.27
CA LEU A 61 3.10 -3.16 7.22
C LEU A 61 3.56 -3.62 8.60
N ASN A 62 3.70 -2.68 9.51
CA ASN A 62 4.20 -2.90 10.88
C ASN A 62 3.05 -2.83 11.87
N GLN A 63 2.94 -3.82 12.75
CA GLN A 63 2.09 -3.70 13.92
C GLN A 63 2.68 -2.69 14.91
N ARG A 64 1.89 -1.67 15.30
CA ARG A 64 2.30 -0.66 16.28
C ARG A 64 1.63 -0.87 17.64
N GLY A 65 0.49 -1.56 17.67
CA GLY A 65 -0.26 -1.91 18.87
C GLY A 65 -1.52 -2.70 18.53
N PRO A 66 -2.38 -2.99 19.53
CA PRO A 66 -3.64 -3.66 19.28
C PRO A 66 -4.47 -2.92 18.22
N GLU A 67 -4.87 -3.63 17.17
CA GLU A 67 -5.68 -3.14 16.05
C GLU A 67 -5.08 -1.94 15.28
N THR A 68 -3.82 -1.59 15.52
CA THR A 68 -3.16 -0.42 14.93
C THR A 68 -1.89 -0.83 14.21
N ALA A 69 -1.79 -0.44 12.95
CA ALA A 69 -0.63 -0.68 12.12
C ALA A 69 -0.07 0.62 11.53
N GLU A 70 1.14 0.54 11.01
CA GLU A 70 1.78 1.56 10.19
C GLU A 70 2.15 0.94 8.85
N ILE A 71 1.71 1.55 7.76
CA ILE A 71 2.15 1.21 6.41
C ILE A 71 3.26 2.18 6.00
N THR A 72 4.37 1.64 5.53
CA THR A 72 5.48 2.38 4.91
C THR A 72 5.62 1.93 3.47
N ILE A 73 5.67 2.88 2.54
CA ILE A 73 5.83 2.63 1.10
C ILE A 73 7.08 3.39 0.66
N ALA A 74 8.09 2.68 0.21
CA ALA A 74 9.31 3.27 -0.32
C ALA A 74 9.43 2.97 -1.82
N SER A 75 9.86 3.96 -2.60
CA SER A 75 10.03 3.80 -4.04
C SER A 75 11.21 4.60 -4.57
N GLY A 76 11.86 4.05 -5.60
CA GLY A 76 12.84 4.76 -6.41
C GLY A 76 12.24 5.72 -7.44
N VAL A 77 10.92 5.86 -7.50
CA VAL A 77 10.21 6.79 -8.39
C VAL A 77 9.14 7.58 -7.63
N PRO A 78 8.74 8.79 -8.10
CA PRO A 78 7.65 9.53 -7.50
C PRO A 78 6.35 8.71 -7.52
N MET A 79 5.73 8.56 -6.34
CA MET A 79 4.53 7.72 -6.16
C MET A 79 3.28 8.50 -5.73
N THR A 80 3.37 9.84 -5.60
CA THR A 80 2.27 10.68 -5.09
C THR A 80 0.95 10.44 -5.83
N GLU A 81 0.96 10.41 -7.16
CA GLU A 81 -0.25 10.17 -7.96
C GLU A 81 -0.84 8.77 -7.71
N THR A 82 0.00 7.74 -7.65
CA THR A 82 -0.43 6.36 -7.37
C THR A 82 -1.06 6.23 -5.98
N ILE A 83 -0.47 6.88 -4.97
CA ILE A 83 -0.99 6.89 -3.61
C ILE A 83 -2.34 7.61 -3.56
N THR A 84 -2.47 8.77 -4.21
CA THR A 84 -3.74 9.50 -4.30
C THR A 84 -4.81 8.66 -5.00
N GLU A 85 -4.49 8.04 -6.14
CA GLU A 85 -5.42 7.13 -6.86
C GLU A 85 -5.89 5.98 -5.96
N ALA A 86 -4.99 5.39 -5.17
CA ALA A 86 -5.34 4.33 -4.22
C ALA A 86 -6.22 4.81 -3.06
N VAL A 87 -5.97 6.02 -2.54
CA VAL A 87 -6.80 6.62 -1.48
C VAL A 87 -8.21 6.91 -2.01
N ASP A 88 -8.32 7.52 -3.19
CA ASP A 88 -9.61 7.86 -3.80
C ASP A 88 -10.41 6.58 -4.09
N ALA A 89 -9.76 5.56 -4.68
CA ALA A 89 -10.40 4.27 -4.96
C ALA A 89 -10.88 3.56 -3.67
N LEU A 90 -10.12 3.64 -2.58
CA LEU A 90 -10.53 3.09 -1.28
C LEU A 90 -11.78 3.81 -0.75
N ILE A 91 -11.79 5.15 -0.79
CA ILE A 91 -12.92 5.96 -0.32
C ILE A 91 -14.17 5.69 -1.17
N GLU A 92 -14.03 5.62 -2.49
CA GLU A 92 -15.14 5.27 -3.39
C GLU A 92 -15.66 3.85 -3.16
N GLY A 93 -14.76 2.87 -2.96
CA GLY A 93 -15.13 1.50 -2.63
C GLY A 93 -15.94 1.42 -1.33
N ILE A 94 -15.51 2.14 -0.28
CA ILE A 94 -16.27 2.24 0.98
C ILE A 94 -17.65 2.86 0.74
N ARG A 95 -17.76 3.90 -0.10
CA ARG A 95 -19.06 4.50 -0.45
C ARG A 95 -19.99 3.53 -1.18
N ILE A 96 -19.46 2.61 -2.00
CA ILE A 96 -20.27 1.58 -2.66
C ILE A 96 -20.80 0.58 -1.63
N ILE A 97 -19.99 0.17 -0.65
CA ILE A 97 -20.40 -0.74 0.44
C ILE A 97 -21.49 -0.11 1.31
N LEU A 98 -21.43 1.21 1.53
CA LEU A 98 -22.38 1.95 2.37
C LEU A 98 -23.64 2.41 1.63
N LYS A 99 -23.81 2.12 0.32
CA LYS A 99 -25.08 2.42 -0.34
C LYS A 99 -26.17 1.60 0.36
N PRO A 100 -27.19 2.24 0.97
CA PRO A 100 -28.25 1.50 1.64
C PRO A 100 -28.94 0.61 0.62
N ALA A 101 -29.11 -0.66 0.97
CA ALA A 101 -30.03 -1.53 0.27
C ALA A 101 -31.42 -0.91 0.44
N VAL A 102 -31.95 -0.32 -0.64
CA VAL A 102 -33.33 0.15 -0.72
C VAL A 102 -34.26 -1.05 -0.75
#